data_AF-A0A9X8CRY0-F1
#
_entry.id   AF-A0A9X8CRY0-F1
#
_cell.length_a   1.000
_cell.length_b   1.000
_cell.length_c   1.000
_cell.angle_alpha   90.00
_cell.angle_beta   90.00
_cell.angle_gamma   90.00
#
_symmetry.space_group_name_H-M   'P 1'
#
loop_
_entity.id
_entity.type
_entity.pdbx_description
1 polymer ?
#
loop_
_entity_poly.entity_id
_entity_poly.type
_entity_poly.pdbx_seq_one_letter_code
_entity_poly.pdbx_strand_id
1 'polypeptide(L)'
;MKKVITYGTFDLFHQGHYNILKRARELGDYLVVGVTSESYDIERGKLNVQDSLLKRIENVRKTGFADEIIVEEYQGQKLNDITKYNIDLLVVGSDWRGKFDYLKNYCEVVYLERTKNISSTKLRSEGMIYSMGIVTDDTEDNEMVMESKYVSGLHVESVYSEDVFVAREFCDRYELDSYGTDYGQFLEGLDIIYIRSGLKNRADYIRKALECDKYVISDTPMALEPEEIRELFALAKAHQVVLVEKLTMVYLRAFTQLVWLTHGALVGDVVAVKCAISQDDFEGGKNFSETVSQALCACIKLLGKDYLEVKSNAVKSSDGCFIYDMITMKYLRALATIEIGTTVDVENELAIIGTRGRITVPGDWWNTGYFEAKIEGQEFLKRYSFNFEGNGLRYLLQELVIMIRDRRTECTRFFYEESETLAELLKIINQRG
;
A
#
# COMPACT_ATOMS: atom_id res chain seq x y z
N MET A 1 24.01 3.11 36.87
CA MET A 1 23.56 2.01 36.02
C MET A 1 22.64 2.61 34.98
N LYS A 2 23.07 2.71 33.72
CA LYS A 2 22.30 3.27 32.62
C LYS A 2 21.29 2.24 32.11
N LYS A 3 20.00 2.55 32.15
CA LYS A 3 18.92 1.64 31.70
C LYS A 3 18.42 2.02 30.32
N VAL A 4 18.36 1.02 29.45
CA VAL A 4 17.94 1.15 28.06
C VAL A 4 16.63 0.40 27.86
N ILE A 5 15.72 0.95 27.06
CA ILE A 5 14.54 0.23 26.58
C ILE A 5 14.50 0.23 25.05
N THR A 6 14.02 -0.86 24.46
CA THR A 6 13.72 -0.94 23.03
C THR A 6 12.43 -1.73 22.81
N TYR A 7 11.80 -1.56 21.65
CA TYR A 7 10.52 -2.19 21.32
C TYR A 7 10.53 -2.76 19.91
N GLY A 8 9.75 -3.80 19.70
CA GLY A 8 9.52 -4.34 18.38
C GLY A 8 8.51 -5.48 18.38
N THR A 9 8.02 -5.81 17.18
CA THR A 9 7.28 -7.05 16.99
C THR A 9 8.22 -8.24 17.12
N PHE A 10 9.43 -8.18 16.55
CA PHE A 10 10.39 -9.29 16.54
C PHE A 10 9.83 -10.59 15.91
N ASP A 11 8.92 -10.43 14.96
CA ASP A 11 8.38 -11.53 14.15
C ASP A 11 9.42 -12.02 13.15
N LEU A 12 9.35 -13.31 12.77
CA LEU A 12 10.30 -13.93 11.83
C LEU A 12 11.75 -13.58 12.18
N PHE A 13 12.13 -13.84 13.43
CA PHE A 13 13.35 -13.32 14.03
C PHE A 13 14.60 -13.54 13.15
N HIS A 14 15.25 -12.45 12.75
CA HIS A 14 16.34 -12.43 11.78
C HIS A 14 17.50 -11.52 12.24
N GLN A 15 18.57 -11.43 11.43
CA GLN A 15 19.80 -10.72 11.82
C GLN A 15 19.57 -9.25 12.18
N GLY A 16 18.68 -8.54 11.47
CA GLY A 16 18.27 -7.18 11.84
C GLY A 16 17.74 -7.05 13.28
N HIS A 17 16.85 -7.95 13.72
CA HIS A 17 16.34 -7.99 15.10
C HIS A 17 17.46 -8.29 16.10
N TYR A 18 18.36 -9.21 15.79
CA TYR A 18 19.51 -9.50 16.64
C TYR A 18 20.43 -8.26 16.79
N ASN A 19 20.72 -7.58 15.68
CA ASN A 19 21.65 -6.44 15.67
C ASN A 19 21.10 -5.21 16.42
N ILE A 20 19.80 -4.92 16.31
CA ILE A 20 19.20 -3.82 17.08
C ILE A 20 19.26 -4.11 18.58
N LEU A 21 18.99 -5.35 19.01
CA LEU A 21 19.09 -5.75 20.41
C LEU A 21 20.54 -5.68 20.92
N LYS A 22 21.50 -6.17 20.13
CA LYS A 22 22.93 -6.09 20.44
C LYS A 22 23.38 -4.64 20.63
N ARG A 23 23.08 -3.77 19.67
CA ARG A 23 23.45 -2.34 19.72
C ARG A 23 22.74 -1.61 20.87
N ALA A 24 21.47 -1.94 21.15
CA ALA A 24 20.77 -1.39 22.31
C ALA A 24 21.44 -1.79 23.63
N ARG A 25 21.91 -3.05 23.74
CA ARG A 25 22.64 -3.54 24.92
C ARG A 25 23.98 -2.83 25.11
N GLU A 26 24.69 -2.52 24.04
CA GLU A 26 25.97 -1.79 24.08
C GLU A 26 25.84 -0.34 24.57
N LEU A 27 24.62 0.23 24.57
CA LEU A 27 24.36 1.61 24.97
C LEU A 27 24.04 1.79 26.47
N GLY A 28 24.00 0.71 27.26
CA GLY A 28 23.79 0.79 28.71
C GLY A 28 24.04 -0.49 29.47
N ASP A 29 23.79 -0.44 30.78
CA ASP A 29 24.12 -1.50 31.72
C ASP A 29 22.99 -2.52 31.90
N TYR A 30 21.75 -2.13 31.60
CA TYR A 30 20.54 -2.95 31.74
C TYR A 30 19.58 -2.69 30.57
N LEU A 31 19.12 -3.74 29.88
CA LEU A 31 18.24 -3.65 28.71
C LEU A 31 16.86 -4.26 28.98
N VAL A 32 15.83 -3.41 28.89
CA VAL A 32 14.42 -3.82 28.84
C VAL A 32 14.00 -3.95 27.36
N VAL A 33 13.37 -5.06 27.00
CA VAL A 33 12.84 -5.28 25.64
C VAL A 33 11.33 -5.44 25.68
N GLY A 34 10.61 -4.52 25.05
CA GLY A 34 9.17 -4.59 24.85
C GLY A 34 8.79 -5.36 23.58
N VAL A 35 8.07 -6.46 23.73
CA VAL A 35 7.54 -7.26 22.60
C VAL A 35 6.06 -6.93 22.42
N THR A 36 5.65 -6.52 21.23
CA THR A 36 4.25 -6.16 20.97
C THR A 36 3.32 -7.37 21.04
N SER A 37 2.17 -7.20 21.68
CA SER A 37 1.08 -8.20 21.67
C SER A 37 0.43 -8.29 20.29
N GLU A 38 -0.25 -9.41 20.02
CA GLU A 38 -1.00 -9.62 18.78
C GLU A 38 -2.15 -8.60 18.61
N SER A 39 -2.86 -8.29 19.70
CA SER A 39 -3.94 -7.29 19.68
C SER A 39 -3.41 -5.90 19.32
N TYR A 40 -2.27 -5.51 19.89
CA TYR A 40 -1.67 -4.21 19.60
C TYR A 40 -1.09 -4.13 18.19
N ASP A 41 -0.50 -5.22 17.69
CA ASP A 41 -0.06 -5.28 16.29
C ASP A 41 -1.24 -5.11 15.33
N ILE A 42 -2.40 -5.73 15.60
CA ILE A 42 -3.61 -5.51 14.81
C ILE A 42 -4.07 -4.05 14.89
N GLU A 43 -4.13 -3.47 16.10
CA GLU A 43 -4.60 -2.10 16.33
C GLU A 43 -3.75 -1.07 15.58
N ARG A 44 -2.42 -1.18 15.63
CA ARG A 44 -1.50 -0.27 14.92
C ARG A 44 -1.30 -0.62 13.43
N GLY A 45 -2.08 -1.58 12.92
CA GLY A 45 -2.08 -2.00 11.53
C GLY A 45 -0.83 -2.77 11.07
N LYS A 46 -0.15 -3.49 11.97
CA LYS A 46 0.89 -4.47 11.63
C LYS A 46 0.24 -5.77 11.18
N LEU A 47 0.48 -6.12 9.92
CA LEU A 47 -0.13 -7.25 9.23
C LEU A 47 0.84 -8.42 9.08
N ASN A 48 0.27 -9.61 8.89
CA ASN A 48 0.97 -10.87 8.60
C ASN A 48 1.95 -11.33 9.69
N VAL A 49 1.72 -10.98 10.96
CA VAL A 49 2.53 -11.50 12.08
C VAL A 49 2.36 -13.03 12.16
N GLN A 50 3.47 -13.78 12.05
CA GLN A 50 3.42 -15.25 11.97
C GLN A 50 3.76 -15.94 13.29
N ASP A 51 4.77 -15.43 14.00
CA ASP A 51 5.22 -16.00 15.25
C ASP A 51 4.33 -15.57 16.41
N SER A 52 3.85 -16.56 17.17
CA SER A 52 3.13 -16.29 18.42
C SER A 52 3.94 -15.40 19.36
N LEU A 53 3.26 -14.61 20.19
CA LEU A 53 3.90 -13.76 21.19
C LEU A 53 4.95 -14.53 22.03
N LEU A 54 4.62 -15.75 22.47
CA LEU A 54 5.53 -16.58 23.25
C LEU A 54 6.81 -16.94 22.49
N LYS A 55 6.69 -17.29 21.19
CA LYS A 55 7.84 -17.59 20.34
C LYS A 55 8.72 -16.35 20.15
N ARG A 56 8.13 -15.17 19.95
CA ARG A 56 8.86 -13.89 19.80
C ARG A 56 9.61 -13.52 21.08
N ILE A 57 8.96 -13.65 22.24
CA ILE A 57 9.60 -13.49 23.57
C ILE A 57 10.78 -14.46 23.74
N GLU A 58 10.59 -15.73 23.38
CA GLU A 58 11.64 -16.74 23.51
C GLU A 58 12.83 -16.46 22.57
N ASN A 59 12.57 -15.98 21.36
CA ASN A 59 13.63 -15.56 20.43
C ASN A 59 14.45 -14.39 21.01
N VAL A 60 13.78 -13.38 21.58
CA VAL A 60 14.44 -12.26 22.28
C VAL A 60 15.26 -12.78 23.46
N ARG A 61 14.69 -13.64 24.30
CA ARG A 61 15.36 -14.23 25.47
C ARG A 61 16.63 -14.99 25.08
N LYS A 62 16.57 -15.80 24.02
CA LYS A 62 17.69 -16.61 23.52
C LYS A 62 18.89 -15.78 23.05
N THR A 63 18.70 -14.49 22.75
CA THR A 63 19.83 -13.61 22.42
C THR A 63 20.77 -13.38 23.60
N GLY A 64 20.28 -13.49 24.83
CA GLY A 64 21.03 -13.17 26.05
C GLY A 64 21.27 -11.67 26.27
N PHE A 65 20.71 -10.80 25.44
CA PHE A 65 20.88 -9.34 25.59
C PHE A 65 19.89 -8.68 26.54
N ALA A 66 18.66 -9.22 26.61
CA ALA A 66 17.58 -8.64 27.41
C ALA A 66 17.73 -9.05 28.88
N ASP A 67 17.86 -8.07 29.77
CA ASP A 67 17.82 -8.29 31.22
C ASP A 67 16.36 -8.42 31.70
N GLU A 68 15.43 -7.75 31.02
CA GLU A 68 13.98 -7.84 31.27
C GLU A 68 13.19 -7.79 29.96
N ILE A 69 12.13 -8.59 29.88
CA ILE A 69 11.23 -8.63 28.71
C ILE A 69 9.83 -8.29 29.19
N ILE A 70 9.21 -7.30 28.54
CA ILE A 70 7.85 -6.85 28.83
C ILE A 70 6.98 -7.00 27.57
N VAL A 71 5.66 -7.03 27.75
CA VAL A 71 4.71 -7.05 26.63
C VAL A 71 4.15 -5.64 26.43
N GLU A 72 4.14 -5.16 25.18
CA GLU A 72 3.48 -3.91 24.80
C GLU A 72 2.07 -4.21 24.26
N GLU A 73 1.05 -3.72 24.96
CA GLU A 73 -0.35 -4.09 24.74
C GLU A 73 -1.21 -2.97 24.17
N TYR A 74 -0.79 -1.70 24.26
CA TYR A 74 -1.59 -0.57 23.81
C TYR A 74 -0.76 0.69 23.53
N GLN A 75 -1.35 1.61 22.77
CA GLN A 75 -0.71 2.89 22.44
C GLN A 75 -0.51 3.76 23.69
N GLY A 76 0.70 4.31 23.84
CA GLY A 76 1.07 5.17 24.97
C GLY A 76 1.70 4.43 26.16
N GLN A 77 1.71 3.09 26.15
CA GLN A 77 2.34 2.30 27.21
C GLN A 77 3.82 2.66 27.41
N LYS A 78 4.55 3.01 26.34
CA LYS A 78 5.99 3.37 26.41
C LYS A 78 6.32 4.40 27.48
N LEU A 79 5.44 5.40 27.67
CA LEU A 79 5.64 6.45 28.67
C LEU A 79 5.58 5.89 30.10
N ASN A 80 4.60 5.02 30.36
CA ASN A 80 4.45 4.35 31.65
C ASN A 80 5.64 3.45 31.92
N ASP A 81 6.10 2.70 30.92
CA ASP A 81 7.26 1.82 31.04
C ASP A 81 8.54 2.61 31.31
N ILE A 82 8.77 3.72 30.59
CA ILE A 82 9.92 4.61 30.81
C ILE A 82 9.96 5.08 32.28
N THR A 83 8.82 5.52 32.80
CA THR A 83 8.72 6.00 34.19
C THR A 83 8.88 4.86 35.20
N LYS A 84 8.16 3.75 35.01
CA LYS A 84 8.13 2.60 35.93
C LYS A 84 9.50 1.95 36.08
N TYR A 85 10.20 1.75 34.96
CA TYR A 85 11.51 1.09 34.97
C TYR A 85 12.67 2.07 35.19
N ASN A 86 12.40 3.38 35.29
CA ASN A 86 13.39 4.46 35.37
C ASN A 86 14.39 4.38 34.20
N ILE A 87 13.86 4.42 32.98
CA ILE A 87 14.65 4.29 31.75
C ILE A 87 15.38 5.60 31.45
N ASP A 88 16.69 5.52 31.20
CA ASP A 88 17.51 6.66 30.80
C ASP A 88 17.48 6.88 29.27
N LEU A 89 17.35 5.79 28.50
CA LEU A 89 17.50 5.79 27.05
C LEU A 89 16.48 4.88 26.34
N LEU A 90 15.73 5.43 25.38
CA LEU A 90 14.95 4.69 24.39
C LEU A 90 15.77 4.50 23.12
N VAL A 91 15.93 3.25 22.69
CA VAL A 91 16.61 2.87 21.44
C VAL A 91 15.60 2.31 20.45
N VAL A 92 15.54 2.90 19.25
CA VAL A 92 14.63 2.53 18.17
C VAL A 92 15.35 2.59 16.83
N GLY A 93 14.84 1.89 15.81
CA GLY A 93 15.40 1.99 14.46
C GLY A 93 15.19 3.37 13.83
N SER A 94 16.11 3.80 12.98
CA SER A 94 16.06 5.05 12.20
C SER A 94 14.82 5.16 11.31
N ASP A 95 14.23 4.03 10.96
CA ASP A 95 12.93 3.93 10.28
C ASP A 95 11.79 4.69 10.99
N TRP A 96 11.96 5.01 12.28
CA TRP A 96 10.99 5.71 13.12
C TRP A 96 11.45 7.10 13.54
N ARG A 97 12.49 7.66 12.89
CA ARG A 97 13.07 8.97 13.21
C ARG A 97 11.97 10.03 13.32
N GLY A 98 11.97 10.78 14.43
CA GLY A 98 10.98 11.81 14.74
C GLY A 98 9.70 11.29 15.42
N LYS A 99 9.25 10.05 15.15
CA LYS A 99 7.97 9.53 15.68
C LYS A 99 7.92 9.48 17.20
N PHE A 100 9.05 9.20 17.85
CA PHE A 100 9.13 9.02 19.30
C PHE A 100 9.76 10.22 20.03
N ASP A 101 9.96 11.34 19.33
CA ASP A 101 10.63 12.52 19.89
C ASP A 101 9.88 13.18 21.04
N TYR A 102 8.56 12.98 21.13
CA TYR A 102 7.76 13.43 22.27
C TYR A 102 8.18 12.77 23.60
N LEU A 103 8.90 11.64 23.55
CA LEU A 103 9.44 10.96 24.74
C LEU A 103 10.77 11.57 25.23
N LYS A 104 11.38 12.51 24.48
CA LYS A 104 12.62 13.19 24.87
C LYS A 104 12.50 13.98 26.18
N ASN A 105 11.29 14.32 26.59
CA ASN A 105 11.00 14.95 27.88
C ASN A 105 11.15 14.00 29.08
N TYR A 106 11.20 12.68 28.84
CA TYR A 106 11.21 11.65 29.87
C TYR A 106 12.50 10.81 29.86
N CYS A 107 13.10 10.61 28.69
CA CYS A 107 14.39 9.91 28.53
C CYS A 107 15.14 10.39 27.28
N GLU A 108 16.41 10.03 27.13
CA GLU A 108 17.12 10.19 25.85
C GLU A 108 16.48 9.29 24.78
N VAL A 109 16.42 9.74 23.52
CA VAL A 109 15.90 8.93 22.39
C VAL A 109 16.98 8.82 21.32
N VAL A 110 17.45 7.60 21.06
CA VAL A 110 18.48 7.29 20.06
C VAL A 110 17.89 6.46 18.93
N TYR A 111 18.13 6.93 17.70
CA TYR A 111 17.76 6.24 16.48
C TYR A 111 18.97 5.51 15.90
N LEU A 112 18.89 4.19 15.78
CA LEU A 112 19.94 3.37 15.20
C LEU A 112 19.70 3.17 13.71
N GLU A 113 20.71 3.48 12.90
CA GLU A 113 20.70 3.19 11.46
C GLU A 113 20.31 1.74 11.16
N ARG A 114 19.64 1.56 10.01
CA ARG A 114 19.22 0.25 9.53
C ARG A 114 20.40 -0.71 9.45
N THR A 115 20.13 -1.97 9.78
CA THR A 115 21.09 -3.05 9.46
C THR A 115 20.95 -3.34 7.97
N LYS A 116 22.03 -3.22 7.22
CA LYS A 116 22.04 -3.59 5.80
C LYS A 116 22.14 -5.10 5.61
N ASN A 117 21.58 -5.63 4.52
CA ASN A 117 21.63 -7.04 4.11
C ASN A 117 21.03 -8.02 5.14
N ILE A 118 19.85 -7.72 5.68
CA ILE A 118 19.24 -8.53 6.76
C ILE A 118 18.64 -9.84 6.30
N SER A 119 18.18 -9.93 5.05
CA SER A 119 17.54 -11.13 4.52
C SER A 119 18.59 -12.13 4.07
N SER A 120 18.94 -13.09 4.94
CA SER A 120 19.84 -14.17 4.54
C SER A 120 19.23 -15.03 3.43
N THR A 121 20.06 -15.57 2.53
CA THR A 121 19.62 -16.52 1.48
C THR A 121 18.80 -17.68 2.05
N LYS A 122 19.08 -18.09 3.29
CA LYS A 122 18.34 -19.16 3.97
C LYS A 122 16.88 -18.77 4.27
N LEU A 123 16.66 -17.59 4.86
CA LEU A 123 15.30 -17.08 5.14
C LEU A 123 14.50 -16.83 3.86
N ARG A 124 15.19 -16.42 2.77
CA ARG A 124 14.60 -16.32 1.42
C ARG A 124 14.22 -17.70 0.87
N SER A 125 15.14 -18.68 0.96
CA SER A 125 14.90 -20.04 0.46
C SER A 125 13.79 -20.79 1.19
N GLU A 126 13.56 -20.46 2.46
CA GLU A 126 12.44 -20.99 3.27
C GLU A 126 11.12 -20.24 3.02
N GLY A 127 11.11 -19.22 2.15
CA GLY A 127 9.92 -18.44 1.79
C GLY A 127 9.36 -17.59 2.94
N MET A 128 10.20 -17.28 3.93
CA MET A 128 9.77 -16.55 5.13
C MET A 128 9.85 -15.04 4.94
N ILE A 129 10.83 -14.55 4.17
CA ILE A 129 11.04 -13.12 3.90
C ILE A 129 11.29 -12.95 2.41
N TYR A 130 10.54 -12.05 1.79
CA TYR A 130 10.72 -11.64 0.40
C TYR A 130 11.49 -10.32 0.32
N SER A 131 12.51 -10.31 -0.52
CA SER A 131 13.31 -9.12 -0.83
C SER A 131 12.65 -8.33 -1.95
N MET A 132 12.46 -7.04 -1.71
CA MET A 132 11.78 -6.12 -2.61
C MET A 132 12.74 -5.07 -3.17
N GLY A 133 12.60 -4.78 -4.46
CA GLY A 133 13.23 -3.61 -5.10
C GLY A 133 12.18 -2.61 -5.58
N ILE A 134 12.59 -1.35 -5.65
CA ILE A 134 11.78 -0.23 -6.15
C ILE A 134 12.38 0.29 -7.44
N VAL A 135 11.57 0.46 -8.49
CA VAL A 135 11.91 1.25 -9.67
C VAL A 135 11.23 2.61 -9.52
N THR A 136 12.01 3.69 -9.50
CA THR A 136 11.49 5.05 -9.30
C THR A 136 12.22 6.10 -10.14
N ASP A 137 11.48 7.12 -10.57
CA ASP A 137 11.98 8.40 -11.10
C ASP A 137 11.80 9.56 -10.11
N ASP A 138 11.25 9.28 -8.92
CA ASP A 138 10.98 10.22 -7.85
C ASP A 138 11.82 9.89 -6.60
N THR A 139 12.51 10.89 -6.05
CA THR A 139 13.32 10.74 -4.83
C THR A 139 12.50 10.81 -3.54
N GLU A 140 11.27 11.33 -3.59
CA GLU A 140 10.43 11.63 -2.41
C GLU A 140 9.37 10.55 -2.11
N ASP A 141 8.92 9.76 -3.10
CA ASP A 141 7.90 8.72 -2.87
C ASP A 141 8.45 7.54 -2.04
N ASN A 142 8.14 7.56 -0.75
CA ASN A 142 8.55 6.53 0.19
C ASN A 142 7.43 5.57 0.60
N GLU A 143 6.25 5.62 -0.02
CA GLU A 143 5.08 4.88 0.46
C GLU A 143 5.38 3.39 0.58
N MET A 144 6.00 2.79 -0.44
CA MET A 144 6.35 1.37 -0.45
C MET A 144 7.37 1.02 0.64
N VAL A 145 8.35 1.90 0.89
CA VAL A 145 9.35 1.72 1.95
C VAL A 145 8.68 1.77 3.32
N MET A 146 7.74 2.69 3.53
CA MET A 146 7.10 2.91 4.82
C MET A 146 6.03 1.85 5.12
N GLU A 147 5.17 1.54 4.16
CA GLU A 147 4.05 0.62 4.34
C GLU A 147 4.50 -0.84 4.43
N SER A 148 5.59 -1.23 3.75
CA SER A 148 6.17 -2.58 3.87
C SER A 148 6.65 -2.90 5.29
N LYS A 149 7.05 -1.89 6.09
CA LYS A 149 7.44 -2.08 7.51
C LYS A 149 6.28 -2.59 8.36
N TYR A 150 5.04 -2.31 7.94
CA TYR A 150 3.83 -2.78 8.59
C TYR A 150 3.35 -4.14 8.07
N VAL A 151 4.09 -4.80 7.19
CA VAL A 151 3.77 -6.14 6.70
C VAL A 151 4.94 -7.08 6.98
N SER A 152 4.73 -8.03 7.89
CA SER A 152 5.74 -9.05 8.18
C SER A 152 6.04 -9.92 6.95
N GLY A 153 7.32 -10.27 6.77
CA GLY A 153 7.78 -11.08 5.64
C GLY A 153 8.18 -10.29 4.40
N LEU A 154 8.17 -8.96 4.44
CA LEU A 154 8.64 -8.10 3.35
C LEU A 154 9.85 -7.27 3.79
N HIS A 155 10.82 -7.11 2.89
CA HIS A 155 11.95 -6.25 3.13
C HIS A 155 12.38 -5.51 1.85
N VAL A 156 12.26 -4.18 1.85
CA VAL A 156 12.78 -3.33 0.78
C VAL A 156 14.29 -3.14 0.95
N GLU A 157 15.04 -3.60 -0.06
CA GLU A 157 16.50 -3.69 -0.05
C GLU A 157 17.17 -2.72 -1.03
N SER A 158 16.58 -2.52 -2.21
CA SER A 158 17.26 -1.78 -3.27
C SER A 158 16.33 -0.90 -4.09
N VAL A 159 16.94 0.06 -4.77
CA VAL A 159 16.25 0.97 -5.70
C VAL A 159 16.96 1.00 -7.05
N TYR A 160 16.18 1.15 -8.11
CA TYR A 160 16.65 1.37 -9.47
C TYR A 160 16.09 2.67 -10.02
N SER A 161 16.95 3.40 -10.72
CA SER A 161 16.56 4.48 -11.62
C SER A 161 17.55 4.55 -12.78
N GLU A 162 17.10 5.02 -13.94
CA GLU A 162 18.02 5.35 -15.04
C GLU A 162 18.93 6.53 -14.67
N ASP A 163 18.44 7.43 -13.82
CA ASP A 163 19.23 8.53 -13.27
C ASP A 163 19.97 8.09 -12.01
N VAL A 164 21.29 8.05 -12.09
CA VAL A 164 22.18 7.69 -10.97
C VAL A 164 21.99 8.62 -9.76
N PHE A 165 21.64 9.89 -9.97
CA PHE A 165 21.39 10.83 -8.88
C PHE A 165 20.12 10.47 -8.13
N VAL A 166 19.04 10.17 -8.86
CA VAL A 166 17.77 9.71 -8.27
C VAL A 166 17.98 8.41 -7.50
N ALA A 167 18.61 7.41 -8.13
CA ALA A 167 18.85 6.11 -7.51
C ALA A 167 19.68 6.24 -6.21
N ARG A 168 20.75 7.04 -6.25
CA ARG A 168 21.62 7.25 -5.08
C ARG A 168 20.92 8.05 -3.99
N GLU A 169 20.27 9.15 -4.33
CA GLU A 169 19.58 10.00 -3.35
C GLU A 169 18.47 9.23 -2.64
N PHE A 170 17.64 8.48 -3.37
CA PHE A 170 16.60 7.64 -2.81
C PHE A 170 17.18 6.59 -1.84
N CYS A 171 18.24 5.90 -2.27
CA CYS A 171 18.92 4.88 -1.46
C CYS A 171 19.49 5.46 -0.16
N ASP A 172 20.20 6.58 -0.24
CA ASP A 172 20.81 7.24 0.92
C ASP A 172 19.72 7.76 1.87
N ARG A 173 18.67 8.40 1.33
CA ARG A 173 17.58 8.99 2.10
C ARG A 173 16.78 7.95 2.89
N TYR A 174 16.47 6.82 2.27
CA TYR A 174 15.66 5.76 2.89
C TYR A 174 16.49 4.62 3.46
N GLU A 175 17.82 4.79 3.56
CA GLU A 175 18.76 3.86 4.17
C GLU A 175 18.65 2.44 3.57
N LEU A 176 18.55 2.34 2.23
CA LEU A 176 18.51 1.08 1.49
C LEU A 176 19.92 0.43 1.39
N ASP A 177 19.95 -0.85 1.04
CA ASP A 177 21.19 -1.64 0.97
C ASP A 177 22.02 -1.23 -0.24
N SER A 178 21.38 -1.07 -1.40
CA SER A 178 22.02 -0.74 -2.66
C SER A 178 21.12 0.05 -3.60
N TYR A 179 21.74 0.67 -4.59
CA TYR A 179 21.07 1.25 -5.74
C TYR A 179 21.68 0.74 -7.05
N GLY A 180 20.89 0.72 -8.11
CA GLY A 180 21.32 0.25 -9.43
C GLY A 180 20.89 1.20 -10.55
N THR A 181 21.68 1.23 -11.61
CA THR A 181 21.35 1.90 -12.89
C THR A 181 21.33 0.92 -14.07
N ASP A 182 21.71 -0.34 -13.84
CA ASP A 182 21.50 -1.44 -14.77
C ASP A 182 20.31 -2.29 -14.29
N TYR A 183 19.26 -2.36 -15.10
CA TYR A 183 18.01 -2.99 -14.68
C TYR A 183 18.18 -4.51 -14.52
N GLY A 184 18.95 -5.16 -15.39
CA GLY A 184 19.16 -6.61 -15.33
C GLY A 184 19.88 -7.02 -14.05
N GLN A 185 20.97 -6.34 -13.72
CA GLN A 185 21.71 -6.56 -12.46
C GLN A 185 20.86 -6.21 -11.24
N PHE A 186 20.05 -5.16 -11.31
CA PHE A 186 19.15 -4.77 -10.22
C PHE A 186 18.15 -5.89 -9.85
N LEU A 187 17.64 -6.64 -10.83
CA LEU A 187 16.70 -7.73 -10.59
C LEU A 187 17.34 -8.94 -9.89
N GLU A 188 18.67 -9.05 -9.89
CA GLU A 188 19.36 -10.19 -9.28
C GLU A 188 19.19 -10.22 -7.75
N GLY A 189 18.77 -11.37 -7.23
CA GLY A 189 18.59 -11.56 -5.78
C GLY A 189 17.33 -10.92 -5.18
N LEU A 190 16.49 -10.25 -5.98
CA LEU A 190 15.18 -9.75 -5.54
C LEU A 190 14.06 -10.74 -5.87
N ASP A 191 12.99 -10.72 -5.07
CA ASP A 191 11.80 -11.55 -5.28
C ASP A 191 10.64 -10.73 -5.87
N ILE A 192 10.45 -9.51 -5.37
CA ILE A 192 9.32 -8.63 -5.73
C ILE A 192 9.85 -7.30 -6.25
N ILE A 193 9.30 -6.80 -7.36
CA ILE A 193 9.63 -5.50 -7.93
C ILE A 193 8.40 -4.59 -7.88
N TYR A 194 8.53 -3.44 -7.23
CA TYR A 194 7.57 -2.36 -7.31
C TYR A 194 8.00 -1.36 -8.38
N ILE A 195 7.12 -1.07 -9.34
CA ILE A 195 7.40 -0.21 -10.48
C ILE A 195 6.56 1.06 -10.41
N ARG A 196 7.22 2.17 -10.06
CA ARG A 196 6.71 3.53 -10.17
C ARG A 196 7.63 4.33 -11.09
N SER A 197 7.43 4.18 -12.39
CA SER A 197 8.13 4.97 -13.40
C SER A 197 7.11 5.69 -14.26
N GLY A 198 7.55 6.70 -15.02
CA GLY A 198 6.75 7.26 -16.11
C GLY A 198 6.11 6.19 -17.01
N LEU A 199 4.85 6.43 -17.39
CA LEU A 199 3.98 5.50 -18.11
C LEU A 199 4.60 4.93 -19.40
N LYS A 200 5.43 5.73 -20.07
CA LYS A 200 6.11 5.35 -21.32
C LYS A 200 7.02 4.12 -21.18
N ASN A 201 7.70 3.97 -20.04
CA ASN A 201 8.70 2.92 -19.82
C ASN A 201 8.16 1.78 -18.93
N ARG A 202 6.99 1.97 -18.33
CA ARG A 202 6.43 1.11 -17.27
C ARG A 202 6.24 -0.33 -17.75
N ALA A 203 5.60 -0.52 -18.90
CA ALA A 203 5.37 -1.85 -19.48
C ALA A 203 6.66 -2.63 -19.77
N ASP A 204 7.73 -1.94 -20.21
CA ASP A 204 9.02 -2.56 -20.48
C ASP A 204 9.71 -3.05 -19.21
N TYR A 205 9.64 -2.28 -18.12
CA TYR A 205 10.14 -2.73 -16.82
C TYR A 205 9.33 -3.93 -16.30
N ILE A 206 7.99 -3.88 -16.40
CA ILE A 206 7.13 -5.01 -16.00
C ILE A 206 7.55 -6.27 -16.77
N ARG A 207 7.62 -6.19 -18.11
CA ARG A 207 7.96 -7.32 -18.97
C ARG A 207 9.29 -7.97 -18.58
N LYS A 208 10.36 -7.18 -18.45
CA LYS A 208 11.69 -7.66 -18.07
C LYS A 208 11.73 -8.27 -16.67
N ALA A 209 10.99 -7.71 -15.71
CA ALA A 209 10.89 -8.28 -14.37
C ALA A 209 10.17 -9.64 -14.39
N LEU A 210 9.08 -9.76 -15.14
CA LEU A 210 8.36 -11.03 -15.29
C LEU A 210 9.20 -12.10 -15.99
N GLU A 211 9.96 -11.73 -17.03
CA GLU A 211 10.91 -12.62 -17.73
C GLU A 211 12.02 -13.16 -16.81
N CYS A 212 12.32 -12.45 -15.73
CA CYS A 212 13.28 -12.85 -14.70
C CYS A 212 12.62 -13.53 -13.48
N ASP A 213 11.40 -14.06 -13.66
CA ASP A 213 10.61 -14.77 -12.64
C ASP A 213 10.36 -13.92 -11.37
N LYS A 214 10.14 -12.61 -11.53
CA LYS A 214 9.83 -11.71 -10.40
C LYS A 214 8.32 -11.50 -10.23
N TYR A 215 7.88 -11.40 -8.98
CA TYR A 215 6.55 -10.86 -8.67
C TYR A 215 6.57 -9.35 -8.90
N VAL A 216 5.50 -8.79 -9.48
CA VAL A 216 5.48 -7.37 -9.86
C VAL A 216 4.26 -6.67 -9.28
N ILE A 217 4.51 -5.52 -8.65
CA ILE A 217 3.49 -4.50 -8.37
C ILE A 217 3.81 -3.31 -9.27
N SER A 218 2.84 -2.83 -10.03
CA SER A 218 3.04 -1.63 -10.85
C SER A 218 2.02 -0.56 -10.49
N ASP A 219 2.44 0.70 -10.54
CA ASP A 219 1.51 1.82 -10.51
C ASP A 219 0.52 1.76 -11.68
N THR A 220 -0.66 2.31 -11.43
CA THR A 220 -1.78 2.36 -12.36
C THR A 220 -1.74 3.68 -13.14
N PRO A 221 -2.10 3.71 -14.44
CA PRO A 221 -2.33 2.56 -15.29
C PRO A 221 -1.02 1.82 -15.61
N MET A 222 -1.02 0.49 -15.72
CA MET A 222 0.16 -0.26 -16.14
C MET A 222 0.63 0.10 -17.56
N ALA A 223 -0.34 0.21 -18.47
CA ALA A 223 -0.19 0.58 -19.87
C ALA A 223 -1.51 1.18 -20.36
N LEU A 224 -1.49 1.84 -21.52
CA LEU A 224 -2.70 2.40 -22.16
C LEU A 224 -3.27 1.51 -23.26
N GLU A 225 -2.52 0.51 -23.70
CA GLU A 225 -2.93 -0.41 -24.76
C GLU A 225 -3.46 -1.72 -24.14
N PRO A 226 -4.76 -2.06 -24.32
CA PRO A 226 -5.35 -3.28 -23.76
C PRO A 226 -4.63 -4.57 -24.17
N GLU A 227 -4.11 -4.62 -25.40
CA GLU A 227 -3.32 -5.74 -25.90
C GLU A 227 -2.04 -5.93 -25.08
N GLU A 228 -1.35 -4.84 -24.73
CA GLU A 228 -0.13 -4.89 -23.93
C GLU A 228 -0.42 -5.37 -22.51
N ILE A 229 -1.52 -4.92 -21.89
CA ILE A 229 -1.99 -5.44 -20.58
C ILE A 229 -2.18 -6.96 -20.65
N ARG A 230 -2.88 -7.44 -21.68
CA ARG A 230 -3.15 -8.88 -21.87
C ARG A 230 -1.87 -9.70 -22.03
N GLU A 231 -0.90 -9.17 -22.78
CA GLU A 231 0.41 -9.79 -22.94
C GLU A 231 1.18 -9.88 -21.62
N LEU A 232 1.21 -8.80 -20.83
CA LEU A 232 1.89 -8.77 -19.53
C LEU A 232 1.29 -9.78 -18.54
N PHE A 233 -0.03 -9.88 -18.45
CA PHE A 233 -0.69 -10.87 -17.58
C PHE A 233 -0.48 -12.31 -18.09
N ALA A 234 -0.49 -12.53 -19.41
CA ALA A 234 -0.17 -13.83 -19.99
C ALA A 234 1.28 -14.25 -19.70
N LEU A 235 2.22 -13.31 -19.77
CA LEU A 235 3.63 -13.51 -19.43
C LEU A 235 3.80 -13.86 -17.95
N ALA A 236 3.15 -13.12 -17.05
CA ALA A 236 3.17 -13.42 -15.61
C ALA A 236 2.71 -14.85 -15.31
N LYS A 237 1.61 -15.28 -15.96
CA LYS A 237 1.09 -16.65 -15.85
C LYS A 237 2.06 -17.69 -16.40
N ALA A 238 2.72 -17.41 -17.53
CA ALA A 238 3.72 -18.30 -18.13
C ALA A 238 4.92 -18.52 -17.19
N HIS A 239 5.37 -17.46 -16.51
CA HIS A 239 6.46 -17.48 -15.53
C HIS A 239 6.03 -17.89 -14.11
N GLN A 240 4.75 -18.25 -13.90
CA GLN A 240 4.20 -18.64 -12.60
C GLN A 240 4.39 -17.58 -11.49
N VAL A 241 4.34 -16.31 -11.87
CA VAL A 241 4.41 -15.15 -10.98
C VAL A 241 3.11 -14.36 -11.00
N VAL A 242 2.98 -13.42 -10.07
CA VAL A 242 1.81 -12.54 -9.96
C VAL A 242 2.20 -11.14 -10.42
N LEU A 243 1.36 -10.56 -11.28
CA LEU A 243 1.36 -9.15 -11.64
C LEU A 243 0.17 -8.46 -10.96
N VAL A 244 0.43 -7.35 -10.27
CA VAL A 244 -0.57 -6.57 -9.52
C VAL A 244 -0.54 -5.12 -9.93
N GLU A 245 -1.71 -4.56 -10.24
CA GLU A 245 -1.88 -3.12 -10.47
C GLU A 245 -2.24 -2.40 -9.17
N LYS A 246 -1.51 -1.33 -8.85
CA LYS A 246 -1.61 -0.61 -7.58
C LYS A 246 -2.86 0.27 -7.51
N LEU A 247 -4.00 -0.38 -7.27
CA LEU A 247 -5.27 0.26 -6.93
C LEU A 247 -5.63 -0.09 -5.48
N THR A 248 -5.11 0.68 -4.52
CA THR A 248 -5.19 0.34 -3.08
C THR A 248 -6.62 0.19 -2.56
N MET A 249 -7.56 0.97 -3.11
CA MET A 249 -8.98 0.93 -2.76
C MET A 249 -9.58 -0.48 -2.80
N VAL A 250 -9.23 -1.31 -3.81
CA VAL A 250 -9.83 -2.65 -3.94
C VAL A 250 -9.39 -3.63 -2.85
N TYR A 251 -8.34 -3.29 -2.10
CA TYR A 251 -7.83 -4.06 -0.98
C TYR A 251 -8.45 -3.62 0.36
N LEU A 252 -9.19 -2.51 0.38
CA LEU A 252 -9.88 -2.04 1.57
C LEU A 252 -11.11 -2.91 1.85
N ARG A 253 -11.26 -3.32 3.11
CA ARG A 253 -12.40 -4.14 3.55
C ARG A 253 -13.73 -3.39 3.38
N ALA A 254 -13.76 -2.09 3.66
CA ALA A 254 -14.94 -1.26 3.50
C ALA A 254 -15.43 -1.26 2.04
N PHE A 255 -14.52 -1.04 1.09
CA PHE A 255 -14.84 -1.05 -0.33
C PHE A 255 -15.27 -2.44 -0.82
N THR A 256 -14.56 -3.51 -0.42
CA THR A 256 -14.94 -4.89 -0.78
C THR A 256 -16.37 -5.23 -0.30
N GLN A 257 -16.69 -4.87 0.95
CA GLN A 257 -18.03 -5.10 1.51
C GLN A 257 -19.10 -4.25 0.82
N LEU A 258 -18.77 -3.00 0.48
CA LEU A 258 -19.65 -2.12 -0.28
C LEU A 258 -20.00 -2.72 -1.64
N VAL A 259 -19.02 -3.23 -2.39
CA VAL A 259 -19.26 -3.91 -3.69
C VAL A 259 -20.15 -5.13 -3.49
N TRP A 260 -19.83 -6.01 -2.53
CA TRP A 260 -20.62 -7.22 -2.27
C TRP A 260 -22.07 -6.93 -1.88
N LEU A 261 -22.29 -5.94 -1.02
CA LEU A 261 -23.64 -5.57 -0.59
C LEU A 261 -24.42 -4.90 -1.73
N THR A 262 -23.74 -4.12 -2.57
CA THR A 262 -24.34 -3.53 -3.77
C THR A 262 -24.81 -4.62 -4.73
N HIS A 263 -23.95 -5.60 -5.06
CA HIS A 263 -24.31 -6.76 -5.88
C HIS A 263 -25.34 -7.67 -5.20
N GLY A 264 -25.38 -7.69 -3.87
CA GLY A 264 -26.42 -8.32 -3.05
C GLY A 264 -27.76 -7.58 -3.00
N ALA A 265 -27.96 -6.56 -3.87
CA ALA A 265 -29.17 -5.77 -3.99
C ALA A 265 -29.59 -5.02 -2.71
N LEU A 266 -28.62 -4.59 -1.89
CA LEU A 266 -28.86 -3.78 -0.67
C LEU A 266 -29.71 -2.53 -0.98
N VAL A 267 -29.51 -1.92 -2.15
CA VAL A 267 -30.26 -0.76 -2.64
C VAL A 267 -31.15 -1.09 -3.85
N GLY A 268 -31.46 -2.37 -4.08
CA GLY A 268 -32.15 -2.83 -5.28
C GLY A 268 -31.26 -2.78 -6.52
N ASP A 269 -31.87 -2.73 -7.71
CA ASP A 269 -31.14 -2.56 -8.96
C ASP A 269 -30.40 -1.21 -8.98
N VAL A 270 -29.11 -1.23 -9.26
CA VAL A 270 -28.28 -0.02 -9.38
C VAL A 270 -28.64 0.70 -10.67
N VAL A 271 -28.98 1.99 -10.56
CA VAL A 271 -29.35 2.86 -11.69
C VAL A 271 -28.32 3.95 -11.96
N ALA A 272 -27.54 4.34 -10.95
CA ALA A 272 -26.42 5.25 -11.14
C ALA A 272 -25.27 5.03 -10.16
N VAL A 273 -24.05 5.24 -10.64
CA VAL A 273 -22.84 5.41 -9.81
C VAL A 273 -22.29 6.79 -10.08
N LYS A 274 -21.98 7.55 -9.04
CA LYS A 274 -21.35 8.86 -9.15
C LYS A 274 -20.11 8.88 -8.29
N CYS A 275 -19.00 9.36 -8.80
CA CYS A 275 -17.85 9.69 -7.97
C CYS A 275 -17.20 10.98 -8.44
N ALA A 276 -16.39 11.57 -7.57
CA ALA A 276 -15.63 12.76 -7.89
C ALA A 276 -14.15 12.59 -7.58
N ILE A 277 -13.33 13.43 -8.20
CA ILE A 277 -11.90 13.59 -7.96
C ILE A 277 -11.66 15.10 -7.87
N SER A 278 -11.08 15.57 -6.77
CA SER A 278 -10.81 16.99 -6.54
C SER A 278 -9.36 17.35 -6.86
N GLN A 279 -9.06 18.65 -6.91
CA GLN A 279 -7.73 19.16 -7.27
C GLN A 279 -6.63 18.59 -6.37
N ASP A 280 -6.94 18.35 -5.09
CA ASP A 280 -6.02 17.83 -4.09
C ASP A 280 -5.56 16.39 -4.45
N ASP A 281 -6.38 15.63 -5.19
CA ASP A 281 -6.03 14.29 -5.66
C ASP A 281 -4.95 14.29 -6.76
N PHE A 282 -4.66 15.45 -7.37
CA PHE A 282 -3.59 15.66 -8.36
C PHE A 282 -2.27 16.14 -7.73
N GLU A 283 -2.25 16.43 -6.43
CA GLU A 283 -1.01 16.78 -5.73
C GLU A 283 0.01 15.62 -5.76
N GLY A 284 1.29 15.96 -5.59
CA GLY A 284 2.37 14.95 -5.59
C GLY A 284 2.77 14.44 -6.98
N GLY A 285 2.47 15.20 -8.04
CA GLY A 285 2.98 14.94 -9.40
C GLY A 285 2.24 13.85 -10.17
N LYS A 286 1.10 13.37 -9.67
CA LYS A 286 0.27 12.39 -10.37
C LYS A 286 -0.30 12.98 -11.66
N ASN A 287 -0.27 12.20 -12.73
CA ASN A 287 -0.89 12.61 -13.98
C ASN A 287 -2.39 12.25 -14.03
N PHE A 288 -3.09 12.82 -15.01
CA PHE A 288 -4.54 12.62 -15.18
C PHE A 288 -4.96 11.15 -15.24
N SER A 289 -4.23 10.32 -15.99
CA SER A 289 -4.59 8.91 -16.12
C SER A 289 -4.39 8.15 -14.80
N GLU A 290 -3.35 8.48 -14.04
CA GLU A 290 -3.09 7.89 -12.71
C GLU A 290 -4.22 8.22 -11.72
N THR A 291 -4.62 9.49 -11.66
CA THR A 291 -5.68 9.93 -10.73
C THR A 291 -7.05 9.37 -11.12
N VAL A 292 -7.42 9.42 -12.40
CA VAL A 292 -8.74 8.99 -12.89
C VAL A 292 -8.92 7.46 -12.83
N SER A 293 -7.82 6.70 -12.82
CA SER A 293 -7.87 5.24 -12.76
C SER A 293 -8.65 4.71 -11.54
N GLN A 294 -8.60 5.43 -10.42
CA GLN A 294 -9.31 5.03 -9.21
C GLN A 294 -10.83 5.15 -9.34
N ALA A 295 -11.31 6.22 -9.97
CA ALA A 295 -12.73 6.42 -10.27
C ALA A 295 -13.25 5.43 -11.31
N LEU A 296 -12.49 5.21 -12.38
CA LEU A 296 -12.83 4.20 -13.37
C LEU A 296 -12.88 2.80 -12.76
N CYS A 297 -11.91 2.47 -11.89
CA CYS A 297 -11.92 1.22 -11.12
C CYS A 297 -13.22 1.07 -10.32
N ALA A 298 -13.65 2.10 -9.59
CA ALA A 298 -14.92 2.05 -8.83
C ALA A 298 -16.12 1.73 -9.74
N CYS A 299 -16.21 2.39 -10.89
CA CYS A 299 -17.27 2.11 -11.87
C CYS A 299 -17.22 0.67 -12.39
N ILE A 300 -16.03 0.15 -12.75
CA ILE A 300 -15.85 -1.23 -13.22
C ILE A 300 -16.27 -2.23 -12.14
N LYS A 301 -15.84 -2.03 -10.89
CA LYS A 301 -16.19 -2.95 -9.78
C LYS A 301 -17.69 -2.98 -9.48
N LEU A 302 -18.38 -1.85 -9.65
CA LEU A 302 -19.79 -1.72 -9.28
C LEU A 302 -20.75 -2.09 -10.42
N LEU A 303 -20.45 -1.66 -11.65
CA LEU A 303 -21.33 -1.81 -12.81
C LEU A 303 -20.86 -2.87 -13.81
N GLY A 304 -19.64 -3.37 -13.66
CA GLY A 304 -19.03 -4.34 -14.57
C GLY A 304 -18.32 -3.69 -15.75
N LYS A 305 -17.88 -4.54 -16.68
CA LYS A 305 -17.11 -4.16 -17.88
C LYS A 305 -17.94 -3.89 -19.13
N ASP A 306 -19.21 -4.28 -19.14
CA ASP A 306 -20.08 -4.22 -20.32
C ASP A 306 -20.72 -2.82 -20.49
N TYR A 307 -19.90 -1.80 -20.66
CA TYR A 307 -20.36 -0.45 -20.98
C TYR A 307 -20.77 -0.34 -22.47
N LEU A 308 -21.70 0.56 -22.76
CA LEU A 308 -22.25 0.81 -24.09
C LEU A 308 -21.66 2.06 -24.75
N GLU A 309 -21.36 3.08 -23.96
CA GLU A 309 -20.84 4.36 -24.45
C GLU A 309 -20.08 5.08 -23.33
N VAL A 310 -18.99 5.78 -23.69
CA VAL A 310 -18.23 6.66 -22.80
C VAL A 310 -18.03 8.01 -23.46
N LYS A 311 -18.17 9.09 -22.70
CA LYS A 311 -18.00 10.49 -23.14
C LYS A 311 -17.27 11.30 -22.06
N SER A 312 -16.29 12.11 -22.45
CA SER A 312 -15.70 13.18 -21.63
C SER A 312 -16.22 14.52 -22.10
N ASN A 313 -16.40 15.46 -21.17
CA ASN A 313 -16.80 16.83 -21.45
C ASN A 313 -15.93 17.79 -20.64
N ALA A 314 -14.76 18.10 -21.20
CA ALA A 314 -13.77 18.93 -20.54
C ALA A 314 -14.04 20.43 -20.72
N VAL A 315 -13.86 21.18 -19.63
CA VAL A 315 -13.77 22.63 -19.61
C VAL A 315 -12.30 23.02 -19.50
N LYS A 316 -11.85 23.80 -20.47
CA LYS A 316 -10.49 24.34 -20.53
C LYS A 316 -10.48 25.83 -20.19
N SER A 317 -9.41 26.27 -19.56
CA SER A 317 -9.11 27.68 -19.32
C SER A 317 -8.79 28.41 -20.63
N SER A 318 -8.68 29.73 -20.58
CA SER A 318 -8.31 30.56 -21.74
C SER A 318 -6.92 30.24 -22.32
N ASP A 319 -6.02 29.71 -21.49
CA ASP A 319 -4.68 29.23 -21.84
C ASP A 319 -4.64 27.74 -22.25
N GLY A 320 -5.80 27.06 -22.26
CA GLY A 320 -5.94 25.69 -22.76
C GLY A 320 -5.70 24.58 -21.73
N CYS A 321 -5.47 24.93 -20.46
CA CYS A 321 -5.34 23.98 -19.37
C CYS A 321 -6.69 23.39 -18.98
N PHE A 322 -6.74 22.10 -18.62
CA PHE A 322 -7.96 21.47 -18.10
C PHE A 322 -8.28 22.02 -16.70
N ILE A 323 -9.49 22.56 -16.53
CA ILE A 323 -9.99 23.04 -15.23
C ILE A 323 -10.88 21.96 -14.60
N TYR A 324 -11.77 21.41 -15.42
CA TYR A 324 -12.84 20.51 -14.99
C TYR A 324 -13.17 19.53 -16.11
N ASP A 325 -13.47 18.28 -15.80
CA ASP A 325 -14.00 17.30 -16.74
C ASP A 325 -15.14 16.50 -16.10
N MET A 326 -16.05 16.03 -16.94
CA MET A 326 -17.11 15.12 -16.55
C MET A 326 -17.14 13.93 -17.51
N ILE A 327 -16.72 12.78 -17.00
CA ILE A 327 -16.84 11.51 -17.73
C ILE A 327 -18.21 10.92 -17.45
N THR A 328 -18.92 10.54 -18.51
CA THR A 328 -20.18 9.78 -18.42
C THR A 328 -20.02 8.43 -19.10
N MET A 329 -20.39 7.36 -18.41
CA MET A 329 -20.42 6.01 -18.94
C MET A 329 -21.86 5.50 -18.94
N LYS A 330 -22.32 4.98 -20.07
CA LYS A 330 -23.65 4.38 -20.22
C LYS A 330 -23.55 2.87 -20.18
N TYR A 331 -24.37 2.24 -19.35
CA TYR A 331 -24.58 0.80 -19.31
C TYR A 331 -26.01 0.47 -19.76
N LEU A 332 -26.34 -0.81 -19.90
CA LEU A 332 -27.68 -1.24 -20.32
C LEU A 332 -28.80 -0.72 -19.40
N ARG A 333 -28.55 -0.67 -18.09
CA ARG A 333 -29.55 -0.30 -17.06
C ARG A 333 -29.06 0.74 -16.06
N ALA A 334 -27.87 1.30 -16.25
CA ALA A 334 -27.26 2.24 -15.32
C ALA A 334 -26.45 3.32 -16.03
N LEU A 335 -26.16 4.41 -15.33
CA LEU A 335 -25.24 5.46 -15.74
C LEU A 335 -24.12 5.61 -14.70
N ALA A 336 -22.88 5.81 -15.14
CA ALA A 336 -21.81 6.27 -14.28
C ALA A 336 -21.44 7.72 -14.63
N THR A 337 -21.16 8.53 -13.62
CA THR A 337 -20.63 9.88 -13.79
C THR A 337 -19.41 10.05 -12.90
N ILE A 338 -18.31 10.52 -13.49
CA ILE A 338 -17.09 10.88 -12.78
C ILE A 338 -16.88 12.38 -12.97
N GLU A 339 -16.96 13.13 -11.89
CA GLU A 339 -16.68 14.57 -11.85
C GLU A 339 -15.21 14.78 -11.48
N ILE A 340 -14.48 15.58 -12.27
CA ILE A 340 -13.04 15.77 -12.08
C ILE A 340 -12.76 17.27 -12.03
N GLY A 341 -12.37 17.76 -10.86
CA GLY A 341 -11.81 19.10 -10.70
C GLY A 341 -10.29 19.02 -10.74
N THR A 342 -9.66 19.45 -11.84
CA THR A 342 -8.19 19.42 -11.95
C THR A 342 -7.55 20.61 -11.23
N THR A 343 -8.21 21.77 -11.25
CA THR A 343 -7.75 23.00 -10.60
C THR A 343 -8.86 23.69 -9.81
N VAL A 344 -9.94 22.96 -9.54
CA VAL A 344 -11.10 23.44 -8.78
C VAL A 344 -11.49 22.37 -7.80
N ASP A 345 -12.02 22.81 -6.65
CA ASP A 345 -12.58 21.90 -5.67
C ASP A 345 -13.96 21.40 -6.10
N VAL A 346 -14.20 20.10 -5.92
CA VAL A 346 -15.49 19.44 -6.16
C VAL A 346 -15.85 18.58 -4.94
N GLU A 347 -17.14 18.29 -4.77
CA GLU A 347 -17.61 17.45 -3.66
C GLU A 347 -17.08 16.02 -3.82
N ASN A 348 -16.01 15.69 -3.10
CA ASN A 348 -15.36 14.38 -3.16
C ASN A 348 -16.23 13.34 -2.43
N GLU A 349 -17.08 12.62 -3.18
CA GLU A 349 -17.87 11.50 -2.66
C GLU A 349 -17.99 10.37 -3.70
N LEU A 350 -18.22 9.14 -3.23
CA LEU A 350 -18.73 8.03 -4.06
C LEU A 350 -20.17 7.74 -3.65
N ALA A 351 -21.08 7.77 -4.62
CA ALA A 351 -22.49 7.49 -4.43
C ALA A 351 -23.00 6.40 -5.37
N ILE A 352 -23.72 5.44 -4.81
CA ILE A 352 -24.38 4.35 -5.55
C ILE A 352 -25.87 4.50 -5.34
N ILE A 353 -26.60 4.76 -6.42
CA ILE A 353 -28.03 5.01 -6.41
C ILE A 353 -28.71 3.79 -6.99
N GLY A 354 -29.58 3.17 -6.19
CA GLY A 354 -30.41 2.06 -6.60
C GLY A 354 -31.90 2.37 -6.50
N THR A 355 -32.72 1.48 -7.06
CA THR A 355 -34.18 1.60 -7.08
C THR A 355 -34.84 1.63 -5.70
N ARG A 356 -34.15 1.16 -4.65
CA ARG A 356 -34.67 1.05 -3.27
C ARG A 356 -33.77 1.74 -2.24
N GLY A 357 -32.83 2.60 -2.66
CA GLY A 357 -31.95 3.29 -1.73
C GLY A 357 -30.70 3.88 -2.35
N ARG A 358 -29.81 4.34 -1.47
CA ARG A 358 -28.50 4.92 -1.84
C ARG A 358 -27.42 4.49 -0.86
N ILE A 359 -26.23 4.21 -1.38
CA ILE A 359 -25.00 4.09 -0.61
C ILE A 359 -24.14 5.32 -0.87
N THR A 360 -23.55 5.90 0.16
CA THR A 360 -22.61 7.03 0.05
C THR A 360 -21.33 6.73 0.82
N VAL A 361 -20.20 7.11 0.23
CA VAL A 361 -18.89 7.18 0.87
C VAL A 361 -18.43 8.64 0.78
N PRO A 362 -18.37 9.37 1.91
CA PRO A 362 -17.98 10.77 1.90
C PRO A 362 -16.45 10.97 1.87
N GLY A 363 -16.00 12.12 1.37
CA GLY A 363 -14.60 12.57 1.43
C GLY A 363 -13.67 11.75 0.53
N ASP A 364 -12.52 11.36 1.07
CA ASP A 364 -11.52 10.48 0.44
C ASP A 364 -12.10 9.06 0.26
N TRP A 365 -13.10 8.93 -0.61
CA TRP A 365 -13.92 7.73 -0.75
C TRP A 365 -13.10 6.53 -1.21
N TRP A 366 -11.94 6.80 -1.81
CA TRP A 366 -10.97 5.82 -2.21
C TRP A 366 -10.10 5.29 -1.05
N ASN A 367 -10.03 6.00 0.08
CA ASN A 367 -9.34 5.64 1.31
C ASN A 367 -10.28 5.50 2.52
N THR A 368 -11.42 4.83 2.32
CA THR A 368 -12.45 4.82 3.36
C THR A 368 -12.39 3.62 4.31
N GLY A 369 -12.73 3.88 5.58
CA GLY A 369 -13.03 2.86 6.58
C GLY A 369 -14.53 2.59 6.75
N TYR A 370 -15.40 3.36 6.10
CA TYR A 370 -16.85 3.18 6.27
C TYR A 370 -17.67 3.63 5.06
N PHE A 371 -18.92 3.21 5.04
CA PHE A 371 -19.92 3.75 4.11
C PHE A 371 -21.29 3.78 4.76
N GLU A 372 -22.18 4.58 4.19
CA GLU A 372 -23.52 4.82 4.71
C GLU A 372 -24.55 4.35 3.70
N ALA A 373 -25.58 3.64 4.16
CA ALA A 373 -26.67 3.16 3.33
C ALA A 373 -27.99 3.71 3.85
N LYS A 374 -28.73 4.39 2.97
CA LYS A 374 -30.12 4.80 3.18
C LYS A 374 -31.01 3.91 2.34
N ILE A 375 -31.79 3.05 3.00
CA ILE A 375 -32.60 2.02 2.35
C ILE A 375 -34.08 2.37 2.54
N GLU A 376 -34.87 2.21 1.49
CA GLU A 376 -36.32 2.42 1.53
C GLU A 376 -36.98 1.55 2.61
N GLY A 377 -37.91 2.14 3.35
CA GLY A 377 -38.59 1.47 4.47
C GLY A 377 -37.77 1.37 5.76
N GLN A 378 -36.50 1.80 5.77
CA GLN A 378 -35.72 1.97 7.00
C GLN A 378 -35.77 3.44 7.45
N GLU A 379 -36.14 3.67 8.71
CA GLU A 379 -36.20 5.02 9.29
C GLU A 379 -34.80 5.64 9.47
N PHE A 380 -33.78 4.81 9.68
CA PHE A 380 -32.43 5.27 10.04
C PHE A 380 -31.40 4.94 8.96
N LEU A 381 -30.46 5.87 8.80
CA LEU A 381 -29.24 5.67 8.03
C LEU A 381 -28.40 4.57 8.69
N LYS A 382 -27.98 3.56 7.91
CA LYS A 382 -27.12 2.48 8.41
C LYS A 382 -25.67 2.75 8.02
N ARG A 383 -24.78 2.84 9.01
CA ARG A 383 -23.34 2.97 8.81
C ARG A 383 -22.64 1.61 8.96
N TYR A 384 -21.80 1.27 7.99
CA TYR A 384 -20.94 0.08 8.01
C TYR A 384 -19.49 0.54 8.19
N SER A 385 -18.90 0.24 9.34
CA SER A 385 -17.55 0.72 9.71
C SER A 385 -16.57 -0.43 9.87
N PHE A 386 -15.35 -0.21 9.38
CA PHE A 386 -14.24 -1.13 9.35
C PHE A 386 -12.97 -0.36 9.70
N ASN A 387 -12.26 -0.83 10.72
CA ASN A 387 -10.99 -0.24 11.07
C ASN A 387 -9.94 -0.63 10.03
N PHE A 388 -9.13 0.33 9.62
CA PHE A 388 -7.93 0.13 8.82
C PHE A 388 -6.96 1.28 9.09
N GLU A 389 -5.66 0.97 9.03
CA GLU A 389 -4.56 1.92 9.16
C GLU A 389 -3.84 2.14 7.82
N GLY A 390 -3.22 3.32 7.66
CA GLY A 390 -2.39 3.67 6.49
C GLY A 390 -3.21 4.16 5.29
N ASN A 391 -2.71 3.88 4.08
CA ASN A 391 -3.26 4.36 2.81
C ASN A 391 -3.77 3.23 1.89
N GLY A 392 -4.03 2.06 2.46
CA GLY A 392 -4.45 0.87 1.71
C GLY A 392 -3.29 0.02 1.16
N LEU A 393 -2.08 0.57 0.98
CA LEU A 393 -0.96 -0.14 0.37
C LEU A 393 -0.51 -1.37 1.17
N ARG A 394 -0.50 -1.29 2.51
CA ARG A 394 -0.17 -2.45 3.35
C ARG A 394 -1.11 -3.64 3.18
N TYR A 395 -2.38 -3.42 2.81
CA TYR A 395 -3.33 -4.52 2.55
C TYR A 395 -3.10 -5.15 1.18
N LEU A 396 -2.70 -4.35 0.18
CA LEU A 396 -2.21 -4.88 -1.09
C LEU A 396 -0.99 -5.76 -0.87
N LEU A 397 -0.01 -5.27 -0.11
CA LEU A 397 1.20 -6.01 0.23
C LEU A 397 0.89 -7.31 1.00
N GLN A 398 -0.04 -7.26 1.96
CA GLN A 398 -0.50 -8.45 2.67
C GLN A 398 -1.12 -9.48 1.71
N GLU A 399 -2.04 -9.05 0.84
CA GLU A 399 -2.66 -9.95 -0.15
C GLU A 399 -1.61 -10.51 -1.10
N LEU A 400 -0.62 -9.72 -1.55
CA LEU A 400 0.47 -10.21 -2.38
C LEU A 400 1.24 -11.34 -1.70
N VAL A 401 1.63 -11.18 -0.43
CA VAL A 401 2.35 -12.23 0.31
C VAL A 401 1.50 -13.51 0.41
N ILE A 402 0.19 -13.37 0.62
CA ILE A 402 -0.75 -14.51 0.61
C ILE A 402 -0.79 -15.17 -0.77
N MET A 403 -0.89 -14.40 -1.85
CA MET A 403 -0.92 -14.92 -3.22
C MET A 403 0.36 -15.67 -3.57
N ILE A 404 1.53 -15.14 -3.19
CA ILE A 404 2.83 -15.79 -3.38
C ILE A 404 2.88 -17.13 -2.63
N ARG A 405 2.50 -17.13 -1.34
CA ARG A 405 2.50 -18.34 -0.49
C ARG A 405 1.56 -19.43 -1.02
N ASP A 406 0.39 -19.02 -1.51
CA ASP A 406 -0.61 -19.91 -2.09
C ASP A 406 -0.29 -20.31 -3.53
N ARG A 407 0.83 -19.83 -4.10
CA ARG A 407 1.26 -20.05 -5.49
C ARG A 407 0.17 -19.69 -6.51
N ARG A 408 -0.54 -18.59 -6.24
CA ARG A 408 -1.51 -18.03 -7.20
C ARG A 408 -0.75 -17.33 -8.32
N THR A 409 -1.32 -17.30 -9.51
CA THR A 409 -0.78 -16.55 -10.66
C THR A 409 -1.68 -15.38 -11.07
N GLU A 410 -2.77 -15.16 -10.35
CA GLU A 410 -3.80 -14.17 -10.69
C GLU A 410 -4.25 -13.42 -9.42
N CYS A 411 -4.43 -12.11 -9.55
CA CYS A 411 -4.96 -11.27 -8.49
C CYS A 411 -6.48 -11.50 -8.34
N THR A 412 -6.96 -11.56 -7.10
CA THR A 412 -8.39 -11.79 -6.79
C THR A 412 -9.15 -10.52 -6.40
N ARG A 413 -8.47 -9.37 -6.36
CA ARG A 413 -9.04 -8.07 -5.95
C ARG A 413 -9.33 -7.18 -7.15
N PHE A 414 -8.36 -7.10 -8.06
CA PHE A 414 -8.49 -6.44 -9.35
C PHE A 414 -8.04 -7.42 -10.43
N PHE A 415 -8.99 -7.90 -11.24
CA PHE A 415 -8.75 -8.93 -12.25
C PHE A 415 -8.10 -8.32 -13.50
N TYR A 416 -7.42 -9.15 -14.29
CA TYR A 416 -6.74 -8.67 -15.49
C TYR A 416 -7.72 -8.11 -16.52
N GLU A 417 -8.94 -8.65 -16.63
CA GLU A 417 -9.97 -8.10 -17.52
C GLU A 417 -10.44 -6.71 -17.05
N GLU A 418 -10.41 -6.45 -15.74
CA GLU A 418 -10.74 -5.14 -15.17
C GLU A 418 -9.62 -4.13 -15.50
N SER A 419 -8.35 -4.55 -15.42
CA SER A 419 -7.18 -3.76 -15.86
C SER A 419 -7.21 -3.49 -17.37
N GLU A 420 -7.56 -4.49 -18.18
CA GLU A 420 -7.74 -4.34 -19.63
C GLU A 420 -8.85 -3.33 -19.96
N THR A 421 -9.99 -3.43 -19.27
CA THR A 421 -11.11 -2.49 -19.41
C THR A 421 -10.70 -1.08 -18.98
N LEU A 422 -9.92 -0.94 -17.90
CA LEU A 422 -9.40 0.34 -17.45
C LEU A 422 -8.53 1.02 -18.51
N ALA A 423 -7.58 0.27 -19.11
CA ALA A 423 -6.74 0.78 -20.20
C ALA A 423 -7.57 1.22 -21.42
N GLU A 424 -8.58 0.43 -21.80
CA GLU A 424 -9.50 0.76 -22.90
C GLU A 424 -10.24 2.09 -22.63
N LEU A 425 -10.78 2.25 -21.42
CA LEU A 425 -11.50 3.47 -21.02
C LEU A 425 -10.57 4.69 -21.06
N LEU A 426 -9.37 4.58 -20.48
CA LEU A 426 -8.38 5.66 -20.50
C LEU A 426 -7.98 6.04 -21.93
N LYS A 427 -7.81 5.05 -22.81
CA LYS A 427 -7.52 5.29 -24.23
C LYS A 427 -8.64 6.07 -24.91
N ILE A 428 -9.91 5.71 -24.67
CA ILE A 428 -11.08 6.43 -25.22
C ILE A 428 -11.14 7.87 -24.70
N ILE A 429 -10.87 8.08 -23.40
CA ILE A 429 -10.91 9.40 -22.77
C ILE A 429 -9.77 10.28 -23.30
N ASN A 430 -8.54 9.77 -23.33
CA ASN A 430 -7.36 10.50 -23.77
C ASN A 430 -7.37 10.87 -25.26
N GLN A 431 -8.06 10.10 -26.11
CA GLN A 431 -8.22 10.43 -27.54
C GLN A 431 -9.18 11.60 -27.80
N ARG A 432 -10.02 11.95 -26.83
CA ARG A 432 -11.07 12.98 -26.96
C ARG A 432 -10.75 14.29 -26.23
N GLY A 433 -9.66 14.31 -25.46
CA GLY A 433 -9.17 15.44 -24.67
C GLY A 433 -8.31 16.42 -25.44
#